data_AF-A0A2X1KDK1-F1
#
_entry.id   AF-A0A2X1KDK1-F1
#
_cell.length_a   1.000
_cell.length_b   1.000
_cell.length_c   1.000
_cell.angle_alpha   90.00
_cell.angle_beta   90.00
_cell.angle_gamma   90.00
#
_symmetry.space_group_name_H-M   'P 1'
#
loop_
_entity.id
_entity.type
_entity.pdbx_description
1 polymer ?
#
loop_
_entity_poly.entity_id
_entity_poly.type
_entity_poly.pdbx_seq_one_letter_code
_entity_poly.pdbx_strand_id
1 'polypeptide(L)' 'MIVSYRTHYPAIDGLINAGAQCIQADFSTNDGVMAFADEVLKSTHGLRAILHNASAWMAGKNRVRHWPTYWLA' A
#
# COMPACT_ATOMS: atom_id res chain seq x y z
N MET A 1 9.88 13.33 7.19
CA MET A 1 9.06 12.08 7.17
C MET A 1 8.85 11.70 5.72
N ILE A 2 8.95 10.42 5.37
CA ILE A 2 8.67 9.93 4.01
C ILE A 2 7.28 9.28 4.00
N VAL A 3 6.46 9.59 3.00
CA VAL A 3 5.12 9.04 2.80
C VAL A 3 4.99 8.50 1.39
N SER A 4 4.54 7.26 1.25
CA SER A 4 4.14 6.73 -0.06
C SER A 4 2.67 7.06 -0.36
N TYR A 5 2.36 7.31 -1.63
CA TYR A 5 0.97 7.44 -2.11
C TYR A 5 0.81 6.80 -3.48
N ARG A 6 -0.34 6.16 -3.74
CA ARG A 6 -0.59 5.52 -5.05
C ARG A 6 -1.09 6.51 -6.11
N THR A 7 -2.10 7.28 -5.74
CA THR A 7 -2.73 8.30 -6.58
C THR A 7 -2.70 9.62 -5.83
N HIS A 8 -2.42 10.73 -6.52
CA HIS A 8 -2.43 12.05 -5.88
C HIS A 8 -3.85 12.43 -5.42
N TYR A 9 -3.95 13.07 -4.26
CA TYR A 9 -5.18 13.64 -3.72
C TYR A 9 -4.84 14.79 -2.75
N PRO A 10 -5.78 15.72 -2.44
CA PRO A 10 -5.45 16.97 -1.74
C PRO A 10 -4.74 16.83 -0.39
N ALA A 11 -4.93 15.73 0.34
CA ALA A 11 -4.21 15.53 1.60
C ALA A 11 -2.70 15.33 1.41
N ILE A 12 -2.26 14.88 0.23
CA ILE A 12 -0.84 14.80 -0.13
C ILE A 12 -0.23 16.20 -0.17
N ASP A 13 -0.93 17.19 -0.71
CA ASP A 13 -0.44 18.58 -0.71
C ASP A 13 -0.30 19.11 0.72
N GLY A 14 -1.24 18.76 1.60
CA GLY A 14 -1.13 19.08 3.03
C GLY A 14 0.12 18.49 3.67
N LEU A 15 0.47 17.25 3.34
CA LEU A 15 1.69 16.59 3.83
C LEU A 15 2.96 17.24 3.26
N ILE A 16 2.98 17.57 1.96
CA ILE A 16 4.11 18.27 1.32
C ILE A 16 4.33 19.63 1.99
N ASN A 17 3.26 20.40 2.19
CA ASN A 17 3.32 21.71 2.84
C ASN A 17 3.79 21.63 4.31
N ALA A 18 3.53 20.50 4.98
CA ALA A 18 4.04 20.20 6.32
C ALA A 18 5.50 19.68 6.33
N GLY A 19 6.16 19.60 5.17
CA GLY A 19 7.55 19.16 5.02
C GLY A 19 7.73 17.65 4.90
N ALA A 20 6.67 16.90 4.61
CA ALA A 20 6.80 15.48 4.27
C ALA A 20 7.35 15.31 2.85
N GLN A 21 8.24 14.34 2.69
CA GLN A 21 8.64 13.87 1.37
C GLN A 21 7.62 12.84 0.89
N CYS A 22 6.79 13.24 -0.07
CA CYS A 22 5.77 12.37 -0.64
C CYS A 22 6.31 11.72 -1.93
N ILE A 23 6.40 10.39 -1.94
CA ILE A 23 6.89 9.61 -3.08
C ILE A 23 5.72 8.82 -3.64
N GLN A 24 5.47 8.94 -4.95
CA GLN A 24 4.43 8.14 -5.59
C GLN A 24 4.92 6.70 -5.73
N ALA A 25 4.08 5.73 -5.33
CA ALA A 25 4.40 4.32 -5.41
C ALA A 25 3.15 3.46 -5.63
N ASP A 26 3.24 2.49 -6.54
CA ASP A 26 2.23 1.44 -6.69
C ASP A 26 2.76 0.14 -6.09
N PHE A 27 2.13 -0.35 -5.03
CA PHE A 27 2.49 -1.61 -4.38
C PHE A 27 1.69 -2.81 -4.90
N SER A 28 1.01 -2.67 -6.04
CA SER A 28 0.31 -3.79 -6.69
C SER A 28 1.23 -4.75 -7.44
N THR A 29 2.50 -4.37 -7.66
CA THR A 29 3.52 -5.17 -8.34
C THR A 29 4.83 -5.19 -7.55
N ASN A 30 5.65 -6.24 -7.76
CA ASN A 30 6.97 -6.32 -7.15
C ASN A 30 7.88 -5.19 -7.62
N ASP A 31 7.84 -4.85 -8.91
CA ASP A 31 8.66 -3.78 -9.48
C ASP A 31 8.34 -2.43 -8.84
N GLY A 32 7.07 -2.15 -8.57
CA GLY A 32 6.67 -0.91 -7.89
C GLY A 32 7.12 -0.85 -6.42
N VAL A 33 7.16 -2.00 -5.73
CA VAL A 33 7.76 -2.09 -4.38
C VAL A 33 9.25 -1.82 -4.42
N MET A 34 9.98 -2.43 -5.37
CA MET A 34 11.43 -2.26 -5.49
C MET A 34 11.80 -0.83 -5.89
N ALA A 35 11.09 -0.24 -6.85
CA ALA A 35 11.30 1.15 -7.25
C ALA A 35 11.12 2.12 -6.07
N PHE A 36 10.11 1.90 -5.23
CA PHE A 36 9.93 2.71 -4.02
C PHE A 36 11.08 2.52 -3.02
N ALA A 37 11.56 1.29 -2.81
CA ALA A 37 12.68 1.03 -1.93
C ALA A 37 13.96 1.76 -2.40
N ASP A 38 14.23 1.76 -3.70
CA ASP A 38 15.35 2.48 -4.29
C ASP A 38 15.26 4.00 -4.06
N GLU A 39 14.07 4.59 -4.18
CA GLU A 39 13.86 6.02 -3.88
C GLU A 39 14.02 6.34 -2.39
N VAL A 40 13.63 5.43 -1.50
CA VAL A 40 13.86 5.58 -0.06
C VAL A 40 15.37 5.55 0.26
N LEU A 41 16.12 4.63 -0.35
CA LEU A 41 17.57 4.53 -0.14
C LEU A 41 18.32 5.78 -0.63
N LYS A 42 17.85 6.43 -1.70
CA LYS A 42 18.42 7.69 -2.20
C LYS A 42 18.10 8.89 -1.31
N SER A 43 16.97 8.84 -0.58
CA SER A 43 16.45 9.99 0.16
C SER A 43 16.88 10.05 1.62
N THR A 44 17.39 8.96 2.19
CA THR A 44 17.86 8.95 3.58
C THR A 44 18.94 7.90 3.83
N HIS A 45 19.80 8.15 4.83
CA HIS A 45 20.81 7.20 5.30
C HIS A 45 20.28 6.22 6.36
N GLY A 46 19.05 6.40 6.83
CA GLY A 46 18.44 5.53 7.82
C GLY A 46 16.97 5.88 8.08
N LEU A 47 16.23 4.90 8.61
CA LEU A 47 14.84 5.07 9.02
C LEU A 47 14.72 4.80 10.52
N ARG A 48 14.02 5.69 11.22
CA ARG A 48 13.70 5.49 12.64
C ARG A 48 12.68 4.37 12.86
N ALA A 49 11.75 4.23 11.92
CA ALA A 49 10.67 3.25 11.90
C ALA A 49 10.08 3.14 10.48
N ILE A 50 9.39 2.03 10.22
CA ILE A 50 8.61 1.80 8.99
C ILE A 50 7.18 1.46 9.42
N LEU A 51 6.20 2.16 8.85
CA LEU A 51 4.79 1.88 9.05
C LEU A 51 4.16 1.37 7.75
N HIS A 52 3.89 0.07 7.68
CA HIS A 52 3.20 -0.55 6.55
C HIS A 52 1.69 -0.32 6.64
N ASN A 53 1.24 0.90 6.36
CA ASN A 53 -0.18 1.28 6.39
C ASN A 53 -0.91 1.08 5.05
N ALA A 54 -0.17 1.03 3.93
CA ALA A 54 -0.76 0.88 2.61
C ALA A 54 -1.57 -0.43 2.53
N SER A 55 -2.86 -0.30 2.24
CA SER A 55 -3.79 -1.43 2.17
C SER A 55 -4.74 -1.24 1.00
N ALA A 56 -5.22 -2.36 0.46
CA ALA A 56 -6.27 -2.39 -0.51
C ALA A 56 -7.26 -3.49 -0.11
N TRP A 57 -8.51 -3.10 0.11
CA TRP A 57 -9.58 -4.08 0.27
C TRP A 57 -10.08 -4.50 -1.10
N MET A 58 -10.20 -5.80 -1.31
CA MET A 58 -10.83 -6.36 -2.49
C MET A 58 -12.05 -7.17 -2.08
N ALA A 59 -13.18 -6.93 -2.74
CA ALA A 59 -14.38 -7.73 -2.53
C ALA A 59 -14.08 -9.20 -2.81
N GLY A 60 -14.37 -10.07 -1.85
CA GLY A 60 -14.27 -11.50 -2.06
C GLY A 60 -15.20 -11.95 -3.19
N LYS A 61 -14.78 -12.93 -3.99
CA LYS A 61 -15.71 -13.63 -4.89
C LYS A 61 -16.81 -14.26 -4.02
N ASN A 62 -18.08 -14.00 -4.35
CA ASN A 62 -19.22 -14.72 -3.76
C ASN A 62 -19.08 -16.20 -4.12
N ARG A 63 -18.41 -16.97 -3.26
CA ARG A 63 -18.40 -18.43 -3.35
C ARG A 63 -19.70 -18.91 -2.73
N VAL A 64 -20.69 -19.21 -3.57
CA VAL A 64 -21.80 -20.05 -3.16
C VAL A 64 -21.19 -21.41 -2.81
N ARG A 65 -21.17 -21.76 -1.52
CA ARG A 65 -20.81 -23.12 -1.12
C ARG A 65 -21.98 -24.03 -1.50
N HIS A 66 -21.82 -24.81 -2.55
CA HIS A 66 -22.66 -25.98 -2.72
C HIS A 66 -22.22 -27.02 -1.70
N TRP A 67 -22.98 -27.15 -0.62
CA TRP A 67 -22.87 -28.29 0.28
C TRP A 67 -23.52 -29.49 -0.41
N PRO A 68 -22.81 -30.61 -0.56
CA PRO A 68 -23.45 -31.84 -1.01
C PRO A 68 -24.43 -32.32 0.06
N THR A 69 -25.63 -32.73 -0.36
CA THR A 69 -26.75 -33.15 0.50
C THR A 69 -26.51 -34.44 1.29
N TYR A 70 -25.35 -35.09 1.18
CA TYR A 70 -25.04 -36.37 1.83
C TYR A 70 -24.40 -36.26 3.23
N TRP A 71 -24.22 -35.07 3.79
CA TRP A 71 -23.66 -34.87 5.14
C TRP A 71 -24.71 -34.57 6.25
N LEU A 72 -26.00 -34.77 5.96
CA LEU A 72 -27.11 -34.60 6.91
C LEU A 72 -27.75 -35.93 7.36
N ALA A 73 -27.01 -37.03 7.29
CA ALA A 73 -27.42 -38.32 7.86
C ALA A 73 -26.73 -38.57 9.20
#